data_AF-A0A925XVH6-F1
#
_entry.id   AF-A0A925XVH6-F1
#
_cell.length_a   1.000
_cell.length_b   1.000
_cell.length_c   1.000
_cell.angle_alpha   90.00
_cell.angle_beta   90.00
_cell.angle_gamma   90.00
#
_symmetry.space_group_name_H-M   'P 1'
#
loop_
_entity.id
_entity.type
_entity.pdbx_description
1 polymer ?
#
loop_
_entity_poly.entity_id
_entity_poly.type
_entity_poly.pdbx_seq_one_letter_code
_entity_poly.pdbx_strand_id
1 'polypeptide(L)' 'MTRPDFNRMDLHELKAYMLAHRDDIEAFHAYMDRSDTERPVLAVLEPGESLTEQVLEEVLRRKRVRDDAAHGGEQTQ' A
#
# COMPACT_ATOMS: atom_id res chain seq x y z
N MET A 1 17.42 -3.43 -25.46
CA MET A 1 16.19 -3.18 -24.69
C MET A 1 16.64 -2.75 -23.30
N THR A 2 16.55 -1.47 -22.98
CA THR A 2 16.93 -0.93 -21.66
C THR A 2 15.82 -1.25 -20.66
N ARG A 3 16.12 -2.04 -19.63
CA ARG A 3 15.22 -2.18 -18.49
C ARG A 3 15.15 -0.81 -17.77
N PRO A 4 13.95 -0.31 -17.44
CA PRO A 4 13.81 0.84 -16.58
C PRO A 4 14.29 0.53 -15.16
N ASP A 5 14.93 1.50 -14.51
CA ASP A 5 15.31 1.40 -13.10
C ASP A 5 14.09 1.60 -12.20
N PHE A 6 13.40 0.51 -11.89
CA PHE A 6 12.21 0.53 -11.02
C PHE A 6 12.47 1.15 -9.64
N ASN A 7 13.70 1.00 -9.11
CA ASN A 7 14.10 1.63 -7.85
C ASN A 7 14.15 3.16 -7.89
N ARG A 8 14.18 3.78 -9.07
CA ARG A 8 14.20 5.25 -9.22
C ARG A 8 12.82 5.84 -9.52
N MET A 9 11.85 5.01 -9.89
CA MET A 9 10.49 5.42 -10.27
C MET A 9 9.59 5.60 -9.05
N ASP A 10 8.83 6.67 -8.96
CA ASP A 10 7.86 6.84 -7.87
C ASP A 10 6.74 5.77 -7.91
N LEU A 11 6.03 5.56 -6.80
CA LEU A 11 4.94 4.58 -6.70
C LEU A 11 3.92 4.69 -7.85
N HIS A 12 3.65 5.92 -8.27
CA HIS A 12 2.70 6.22 -9.34
C HIS A 12 3.23 5.81 -10.71
N GLU A 13 4.52 5.99 -10.96
CA GLU A 13 5.21 5.57 -12.18
C GLU A 13 5.31 4.04 -12.25
N LEU A 14 5.67 3.39 -11.14
CA LEU A 14 5.68 1.93 -11.04
C LEU A 14 4.29 1.33 -11.30
N LYS A 15 3.24 1.94 -10.75
CA LYS A 15 1.86 1.52 -11.00
C LYS A 15 1.50 1.66 -12.48
N ALA A 16 1.82 2.80 -13.11
CA ALA A 16 1.52 3.03 -14.52
C ALA A 16 2.28 2.04 -15.42
N TYR A 17 3.56 1.78 -15.12
CA TYR A 17 4.38 0.82 -15.83
C TYR A 17 3.85 -0.62 -15.66
N MET A 18 3.59 -1.05 -14.43
CA MET A 18 3.03 -2.38 -14.14
C MET A 18 1.68 -2.60 -14.84
N LEU A 19 0.83 -1.56 -14.92
CA LEU A 19 -0.44 -1.65 -15.65
C LEU A 19 -0.26 -1.82 -17.16
N ALA A 20 0.78 -1.19 -17.74
CA ALA A 20 1.14 -1.33 -19.15
C ALA A 20 1.89 -2.66 -19.43
N HIS A 21 2.61 -3.18 -18.43
CA HIS A 21 3.47 -4.36 -18.52
C HIS A 21 3.10 -5.38 -17.44
N ARG A 22 1.89 -5.94 -17.53
CA ARG A 22 1.35 -6.85 -16.50
C ARG A 22 2.11 -8.17 -16.36
N ASP A 23 2.84 -8.59 -17.39
CA ASP A 23 3.71 -9.77 -17.37
C ASP A 23 5.08 -9.51 -16.73
N ASP A 24 5.40 -8.25 -16.42
CA ASP A 24 6.69 -7.87 -15.84
C ASP A 24 6.65 -8.03 -14.31
N ILE A 25 7.07 -9.21 -13.86
CA ILE A 25 7.13 -9.58 -12.44
C ILE A 25 8.09 -8.65 -11.67
N GLU A 26 9.17 -8.17 -12.29
CA GLU A 26 10.10 -7.24 -11.64
C GLU A 26 9.43 -5.91 -11.30
N ALA A 27 8.61 -5.37 -12.22
CA ALA A 27 7.82 -4.18 -11.96
C ALA A 27 6.79 -4.37 -10.84
N PHE A 28 6.15 -5.55 -10.78
CA PHE A 28 5.23 -5.90 -9.69
C PHE A 28 5.93 -5.95 -8.33
N HIS A 29 7.08 -6.63 -8.25
CA HIS A 29 7.87 -6.71 -7.02
C HIS A 29 8.33 -5.32 -6.56
N ALA A 30 8.82 -4.48 -7.48
CA ALA A 30 9.24 -3.12 -7.15
C ALA A 30 8.08 -2.26 -6.65
N TYR A 31 6.88 -2.38 -7.26
CA TYR A 31 5.67 -1.69 -6.79
C TYR A 31 5.24 -2.16 -5.40
N MET A 32 5.31 -3.46 -5.13
CA MET A 32 4.95 -4.05 -3.82
C MET A 32 5.91 -3.60 -2.72
N ASP A 33 7.22 -3.64 -2.96
CA ASP A 33 8.26 -3.23 -2.01
C ASP A 33 8.15 -1.74 -1.64
N ARG A 34 7.94 -0.89 -2.65
CA ARG A 34 7.69 0.54 -2.43
C ARG A 34 6.34 0.79 -1.76
N SER A 35 5.30 0.03 -2.13
CA SER A 35 3.99 0.13 -1.48
C SER A 35 4.08 -0.22 0.00
N ASP A 36 4.86 -1.22 0.38
CA ASP A 36 5.07 -1.63 1.77
C ASP A 36 5.82 -0.55 2.56
N THR A 37 6.83 0.07 1.93
CA THR A 37 7.61 1.15 2.54
C THR A 37 6.82 2.45 2.69
N GLU A 38 6.02 2.82 1.69
CA GLU A 38 5.30 4.09 1.64
C GLU A 38 3.90 4.04 2.26
N ARG A 39 3.30 2.84 2.39
CA ARG A 39 1.96 2.69 2.95
C ARG A 39 2.03 1.98 4.29
N PRO A 40 1.44 2.55 5.35
CA PRO A 40 1.31 1.84 6.60
C PRO A 40 0.49 0.57 6.35
N VAL A 41 1.03 -0.57 6.80
CA VAL A 41 0.34 -1.87 6.77
C VAL A 41 -1.05 -1.69 7.37
N LEU A 42 -2.08 -1.94 6.55
CA LEU A 42 -3.47 -1.73 6.95
C LEU A 42 -3.89 -2.76 8.01
N ALA A 43 -3.50 -4.01 7.79
CA ALA A 43 -3.67 -5.12 8.71
C ALA A 43 -2.73 -6.27 8.32
N VAL A 44 -2.24 -6.97 9.34
CA VAL A 44 -1.58 -8.27 9.19
C VAL A 44 -2.63 -9.31 9.55
N LEU A 45 -2.91 -10.24 8.64
CA LEU A 45 -3.81 -11.36 8.89
C LEU A 45 -2.99 -12.57 9.32
N GLU A 46 -3.49 -13.28 10.32
CA GLU A 46 -2.88 -14.53 10.76
C GLU A 46 -3.06 -15.62 9.68
N PRO A 47 -2.09 -16.54 9.51
CA PRO A 47 -2.22 -17.63 8.54
C PRO A 47 -3.42 -18.53 8.90
N GLY A 48 -4.41 -18.57 8.01
CA GLY A 48 -5.69 -19.26 8.21
C GLY A 48 -6.87 -18.32 8.46
N GLU A 49 -6.60 -17.04 8.73
CA GLU A 49 -7.61 -16.00 8.80
C GLU A 49 -7.99 -15.55 7.38
N SER A 50 -9.25 -15.78 7.01
CA SER A 50 -9.76 -15.35 5.70
C SER A 50 -10.17 -13.89 5.77
N LEU A 51 -9.82 -13.12 4.73
CA LEU A 51 -10.27 -11.74 4.56
C LEU A 51 -11.79 -11.73 4.24
N THR A 52 -12.59 -11.90 5.28
CA THR A 52 -14.06 -11.78 5.22
C THR A 52 -14.47 -10.32 5.27
N GLU A 53 -15.70 -10.02 4.84
CA GLU A 53 -16.27 -8.67 4.90
C GLU A 53 -16.19 -8.06 6.31
N GLN A 54 -16.44 -8.86 7.35
CA GLN A 54 -16.36 -8.42 8.75
C GLN A 54 -14.93 -8.02 9.15
N VAL A 55 -13.93 -8.83 8.76
CA VAL A 55 -12.52 -8.53 9.03
C VAL A 55 -12.11 -7.27 8.26
N LEU A 56 -12.52 -7.14 7.00
CA LEU A 56 -12.23 -5.95 6.20
C LEU A 56 -12.85 -4.67 6.80
N GLU A 57 -14.12 -4.72 7.23
CA GLU A 57 -14.77 -3.60 7.90
C GLU A 57 -14.04 -3.19 9.19
N GLU A 58 -13.58 -4.16 9.97
CA GLU A 58 -12.83 -3.87 11.18
C GLU A 58 -11.46 -3.24 10.89
N VAL A 59 -10.75 -3.73 9.87
CA VAL A 59 -9.48 -3.15 9.41
C VAL A 59 -9.67 -1.71 8.92
N LEU A 60 -10.71 -1.46 8.13
CA LEU A 60 -11.04 -0.12 7.65
C LEU A 60 -11.47 0.82 8.78
N ARG A 61 -12.22 0.31 9.76
CA ARG A 61 -12.58 1.07 10.97
C ARG A 61 -11.32 1.45 11.77
N ARG A 62 -10.37 0.52 11.95
CA ARG A 62 -9.08 0.80 12.58
C ARG A 62 -8.28 1.86 11.82
N LYS A 63 -8.25 1.80 10.48
CA LYS A 63 -7.59 2.83 9.64
C LYS A 63 -8.24 4.20 9.86
N ARG A 64 -9.57 4.30 9.82
CA ARG A 64 -10.29 5.57 9.98
C ARG A 64 -10.02 6.22 11.34
N VAL A 65 -9.96 5.44 12.42
CA VAL A 65 -9.60 5.95 13.76
C VAL A 65 -8.15 6.44 13.82
N ARG A 66 -7.20 5.78 13.14
CA ARG A 66 -5.80 6.23 13.07
C ARG A 66 -5.63 7.51 12.25
N ASP A 67 -6.33 7.63 11.12
CA ASP A 67 -6.34 8.84 10.29
C ASP A 67 -6.93 10.04 11.05
N ASP A 68 -8.01 9.82 11.81
CA ASP A 68 -8.65 10.85 12.65
C ASP A 68 -7.72 11.30 13.80
N ALA A 69 -7.05 10.35 14.47
CA ALA A 69 -6.08 10.65 15.52
C ALA A 69 -4.83 11.38 14.99
N ALA A 70 -4.43 11.14 13.73
CA ALA A 70 -3.33 11.86 13.09
C ALA A 70 -3.70 13.30 12.71
N HIS A 71 -5.00 13.61 12.51
CA HIS A 71 -5.50 14.95 12.21
C HIS A 71 -5.88 15.79 13.45
N GLY A 72 -5.91 15.20 14.65
CA GLY A 72 -6.29 15.88 15.90
C GLY A 72 -5.16 16.62 16.65
N GLY A 73 -3.93 16.65 16.12
CA GLY A 73 -2.74 17.17 16.80
C GLY A 73 -2.46 18.67 16.64
N GLU A 74 -3.21 19.39 15.80
CA GLU A 74 -3.00 20.82 15.55
C GLU A 74 -4.27 21.62 15.86
N GLN A 75 -4.58 21.77 17.16
CA GLN A 75 -5.33 22.91 17.68
C GLN A 75 -5.44 22.81 19.20
N THR A 76 -4.59 23.52 19.92
CA THR A 76 -5.05 24.50 20.91
C THR A 76 -3.89 25.38 21.35
N GLN A 77 -4.15 26.69 21.22
CA GLN A 77 -3.32 27.85 21.51
C GLN A 77 -3.36 28.19 23.00
#